data_AF-M1D1F6-F1
#
_entry.id   AF-M1D1F6-F1
#
_cell.length_a   1.000
_cell.length_b   1.000
_cell.length_c   1.000
_cell.angle_alpha   90.00
_cell.angle_beta   90.00
_cell.angle_gamma   90.00
#
_symmetry.space_group_name_H-M   'P 1'
#
loop_
_entity.id
_entity.type
_entity.pdbx_description
1 polymer ?
#
loop_
_entity_poly.entity_id
_entity_poly.type
_entity_poly.pdbx_seq_one_letter_code
_entity_poly.pdbx_strand_id
1 'polypeptide(L)'
;MERYEIVKELGSGNFGVAKLVCDKNTKELFAVKFIERGQKIDEHVQREIMNHRSLKHPNIVRFKEVLLTPTHLAIVMEYAAGGELFARICNAGRFNEDEARFFFQQLISGVSYCHFMQICHRDLKLENTLLDGSAAPRVKICDFGYSKSSVFHSQPKSTVGTPAYVAPEVLTRKEYDGELADVWSCGVTLYVMLVGAYPFQDSSDPKNFTKTISKILTARYSIPEQIQISLECRHLIARIFVADPEKRITIPEIKMHPWFLKNLPVELMEGGSYQCADVNNPSQSMEEVLAIIQEARVPLLVGTHSYGGSMELDELDEADIEDVIETSADFAGLL
;
A
#
# COMPACT_ATOMS: atom_id res chain seq x y z
N MET A 1 18.57 5.54 -18.50
CA MET A 1 18.94 5.22 -17.09
C MET A 1 20.37 5.66 -16.73
N GLU A 2 21.00 6.58 -17.47
CA GLU A 2 22.41 6.94 -17.21
C GLU A 2 22.61 7.73 -15.90
N ARG A 3 21.59 8.48 -15.44
CA ARG A 3 21.60 9.28 -14.21
C ARG A 3 21.51 8.47 -12.92
N TYR A 4 20.84 7.31 -12.95
CA TYR A 4 20.59 6.50 -11.76
C TYR A 4 21.46 5.25 -11.76
N GLU A 5 22.18 5.03 -10.68
CA GLU A 5 22.96 3.80 -10.45
C GLU A 5 22.17 2.84 -9.56
N ILE A 6 22.02 1.58 -9.99
CA ILE A 6 21.34 0.57 -9.19
C ILE A 6 22.25 0.16 -8.03
N VAL A 7 21.75 0.28 -6.81
CA VAL A 7 22.49 -0.07 -5.58
C VAL A 7 22.16 -1.50 -5.15
N LYS A 8 20.88 -1.83 -5.02
CA LYS A 8 20.40 -3.17 -4.65
C LYS A 8 18.94 -3.38 -5.02
N GLU A 9 18.50 -4.63 -5.00
CA GLU A 9 17.08 -4.97 -5.05
C GLU A 9 16.43 -4.77 -3.67
N LEU A 10 15.22 -4.19 -3.66
CA LEU A 10 14.43 -3.96 -2.44
C LEU A 10 13.35 -5.04 -2.25
N GLY A 11 12.82 -5.60 -3.35
CA GLY A 11 11.84 -6.68 -3.34
C GLY A 11 11.14 -6.87 -4.68
N SER A 12 10.36 -7.94 -4.82
CA SER A 12 9.61 -8.29 -6.03
C SER A 12 8.11 -8.41 -5.74
N GLY A 13 7.26 -7.78 -6.55
CA GLY A 13 5.79 -7.90 -6.48
C GLY A 13 5.15 -8.17 -7.85
N ASN A 14 3.81 -8.26 -7.88
CA ASN A 14 3.04 -8.62 -9.10
C ASN A 14 3.31 -7.75 -10.34
N PHE A 15 3.72 -6.48 -10.16
CA PHE A 15 3.98 -5.56 -11.28
C PHE A 15 5.47 -5.24 -11.43
N GLY A 16 6.34 -6.07 -10.84
CA GLY A 16 7.78 -6.00 -11.06
C GLY A 16 8.62 -5.82 -9.80
N VAL A 17 9.90 -5.56 -10.04
CA VAL A 17 10.96 -5.48 -9.03
C VAL A 17 11.14 -4.03 -8.57
N ALA A 18 11.16 -3.80 -7.26
CA ALA A 18 11.57 -2.54 -6.67
C ALA A 18 13.10 -2.56 -6.47
N LYS A 19 13.79 -1.51 -6.93
CA LYS A 19 15.24 -1.37 -6.79
C LYS A 19 15.58 -0.07 -6.07
N LEU A 20 16.59 -0.14 -5.20
CA LEU A 20 17.24 1.05 -4.65
C LEU A 20 18.20 1.59 -5.71
N VAL A 21 18.09 2.88 -6.00
CA VAL A 21 18.99 3.58 -6.91
C VAL A 21 19.62 4.78 -6.22
N CYS A 22 20.79 5.18 -6.69
CA CYS A 22 21.47 6.40 -6.31
C CYS A 22 21.47 7.36 -7.51
N ASP A 23 21.00 8.59 -7.33
CA ASP A 23 21.21 9.64 -8.33
C ASP A 23 22.70 10.00 -8.37
N LYS A 24 23.33 9.81 -9.52
CA LYS A 24 24.78 10.05 -9.67
C LYS A 24 25.16 11.51 -9.42
N ASN A 25 24.23 12.44 -9.65
CA ASN A 25 24.47 13.88 -9.50
C ASN A 25 24.31 14.33 -8.06
N THR A 26 23.20 13.99 -7.42
CA THR A 26 22.87 14.46 -6.05
C THR A 26 23.38 13.53 -4.96
N LYS A 27 23.73 12.28 -5.32
CA LYS A 27 24.02 11.17 -4.39
C LYS A 27 22.85 10.78 -3.49
N GLU A 28 21.65 11.26 -3.79
CA GLU A 28 20.44 10.90 -3.07
C GLU A 28 19.94 9.51 -3.47
N LEU A 29 19.36 8.81 -2.50
CA LEU A 29 18.80 7.48 -2.68
C LEU A 29 17.31 7.55 -3.00
N PHE A 30 16.89 6.77 -3.99
CA PHE A 30 15.50 6.64 -4.42
C PHE A 30 15.10 5.18 -4.58
N ALA A 31 13.82 4.89 -4.42
CA ALA A 31 13.25 3.62 -4.82
C ALA A 31 12.71 3.74 -6.25
N VAL A 32 12.94 2.72 -7.07
CA VAL A 32 12.41 2.65 -8.44
C VAL A 32 11.60 1.38 -8.61
N LYS A 33 10.35 1.54 -9.00
CA LYS A 33 9.47 0.44 -9.38
C LYS A 33 9.41 0.35 -10.90
N PHE A 34 9.64 -0.85 -11.44
CA PHE A 34 9.63 -1.10 -12.88
C PHE A 34 8.36 -1.86 -13.27
N ILE A 35 7.57 -1.30 -14.20
CA ILE A 35 6.40 -1.94 -14.81
C ILE A 35 6.73 -2.23 -16.27
N GLU A 36 6.55 -3.47 -16.73
CA GLU A 36 6.78 -3.83 -18.13
C GLU A 36 5.90 -2.98 -19.07
N ARG A 37 6.48 -2.55 -20.19
CA ARG A 37 5.75 -1.81 -21.23
C ARG A 37 4.67 -2.67 -21.87
N GLY A 38 3.68 -2.00 -22.48
CA GLY A 38 2.57 -2.67 -23.17
C GLY A 38 1.28 -2.65 -22.37
N GLN A 39 0.50 -3.73 -22.49
CA GLN A 39 -0.88 -3.81 -21.98
C GLN A 39 -1.01 -3.68 -20.46
N LYS A 40 0.07 -3.91 -19.69
CA LYS A 40 0.07 -3.71 -18.23
C LYS A 40 -0.04 -2.23 -17.83
N ILE A 41 0.23 -1.30 -18.76
CA ILE A 41 0.15 0.14 -18.52
C ILE A 41 -1.19 0.65 -19.01
N ASP A 42 -2.22 0.39 -18.21
CA ASP A 42 -3.60 0.76 -18.51
C ASP A 42 -3.96 2.15 -17.93
N GLU A 43 -5.25 2.47 -17.92
CA GLU A 43 -5.75 3.71 -17.31
C GLU A 43 -5.68 3.69 -15.77
N HIS A 44 -5.64 2.51 -15.16
CA HIS A 44 -5.48 2.38 -13.71
C HIS A 44 -4.08 2.78 -13.29
N VAL A 45 -3.03 2.25 -13.94
CA VAL A 45 -1.64 2.64 -13.68
C VAL A 45 -1.43 4.13 -13.89
N GLN A 46 -1.99 4.71 -14.97
CA GLN A 46 -1.92 6.14 -15.22
C GLN A 46 -2.54 6.94 -14.06
N ARG A 47 -3.77 6.59 -13.65
CA ARG A 47 -4.49 7.27 -12.56
C ARG A 47 -3.73 7.20 -11.25
N GLU A 48 -3.13 6.06 -10.94
CA GLU A 48 -2.34 5.88 -9.72
C GLU A 48 -1.05 6.72 -9.72
N ILE A 49 -0.34 6.80 -10.86
CA ILE A 49 0.83 7.71 -10.98
C ILE A 49 0.41 9.16 -10.78
N MET A 50 -0.71 9.57 -11.38
CA MET A 50 -1.21 10.94 -11.25
C MET A 50 -1.66 11.26 -9.82
N ASN A 51 -2.36 10.33 -9.16
CA ASN A 51 -2.74 10.46 -7.77
C ASN A 51 -1.51 10.57 -6.88
N HIS A 52 -0.53 9.66 -7.03
CA HIS A 52 0.73 9.69 -6.27
C HIS A 52 1.47 11.01 -6.43
N ARG A 53 1.58 11.52 -7.66
CA ARG A 53 2.21 12.82 -7.95
C ARG A 53 1.55 13.99 -7.21
N SER A 54 0.24 13.91 -7.00
CA SER A 54 -0.52 14.97 -6.30
C SER A 54 -0.36 14.93 -4.78
N LEU A 55 0.01 13.79 -4.21
CA LEU A 55 0.18 13.60 -2.77
C LEU A 55 1.46 14.28 -2.28
N LYS A 56 1.30 15.30 -1.43
CA LYS A 56 2.40 16.06 -0.80
C LYS A 56 2.20 16.12 0.70
N HIS A 57 2.66 15.10 1.41
CA HIS A 57 2.57 15.01 2.86
C HIS A 57 3.83 14.34 3.43
N PRO A 58 4.39 14.79 4.57
CA PRO A 58 5.63 14.23 5.13
C PRO A 58 5.51 12.76 5.49
N ASN A 59 4.31 12.28 5.83
CA ASN A 59 4.06 10.88 6.15
C ASN A 59 3.62 10.00 4.97
N ILE A 60 3.78 10.48 3.74
CA ILE A 60 3.52 9.71 2.52
C ILE A 60 4.81 9.68 1.70
N VAL A 61 5.14 8.54 1.10
CA VAL A 61 6.28 8.43 0.19
C VAL A 61 6.07 9.36 -1.01
N ARG A 62 7.00 10.28 -1.24
CA ARG A 62 6.88 11.29 -2.31
C ARG A 62 7.19 10.71 -3.69
N PHE A 63 6.36 11.06 -4.67
CA PHE A 63 6.66 10.86 -6.09
C PHE A 63 7.80 11.78 -6.53
N LYS A 64 8.75 11.26 -7.32
CA LYS A 64 9.85 12.07 -7.89
C LYS A 64 9.65 12.30 -9.39
N GLU A 65 9.67 11.22 -10.18
CA GLU A 65 9.59 11.28 -11.64
C GLU A 65 9.24 9.90 -12.22
N VAL A 66 8.83 9.86 -13.49
CA VAL A 66 8.75 8.64 -14.29
C VAL A 66 9.79 8.67 -15.40
N LEU A 67 10.37 7.52 -15.70
CA LEU A 67 11.35 7.35 -16.76
C LEU A 67 10.92 6.23 -17.68
N LEU A 68 11.07 6.44 -18.99
CA LEU A 68 10.94 5.37 -19.95
C LEU A 68 12.27 4.65 -20.13
N THR A 69 12.19 3.32 -20.16
CA THR A 69 13.31 2.45 -20.55
C THR A 69 12.89 1.64 -21.77
N PRO A 70 13.81 0.95 -22.46
CA PRO A 70 13.42 0.09 -23.58
C PRO A 70 12.30 -0.88 -23.21
N THR A 71 12.37 -1.52 -22.03
CA THR A 71 11.47 -2.62 -21.65
C THR A 71 10.42 -2.27 -20.60
N HIS A 72 10.62 -1.20 -19.82
CA HIS A 72 9.78 -0.86 -18.66
C HIS A 72 9.50 0.64 -18.54
N LEU A 73 8.36 0.98 -17.93
CA LEU A 73 8.12 2.24 -17.24
C LEU A 73 8.73 2.17 -15.84
N ALA A 74 9.62 3.12 -15.51
CA ALA A 74 10.28 3.20 -14.22
C ALA A 74 9.70 4.37 -13.41
N ILE A 75 9.12 4.08 -12.25
CA ILE A 75 8.53 5.07 -11.36
C ILE A 75 9.51 5.32 -10.21
N VAL A 76 10.08 6.53 -10.16
CA VAL A 76 11.07 6.96 -9.16
C VAL A 76 10.35 7.65 -8.00
N MET A 77 10.64 7.22 -6.77
CA MET A 77 9.99 7.70 -5.55
C MET A 77 10.97 7.79 -4.37
N GLU A 78 10.58 8.52 -3.34
CA GLU A 78 11.33 8.64 -2.09
C GLU A 78 11.68 7.26 -1.50
N TYR A 79 12.93 7.08 -1.07
CA TYR A 79 13.35 5.88 -0.36
C TYR A 79 13.27 6.07 1.16
N ALA A 80 12.48 5.21 1.81
CA ALA A 80 12.38 5.15 3.27
C ALA A 80 13.42 4.16 3.85
N ALA A 81 14.58 4.69 4.28
CA ALA A 81 15.72 3.88 4.69
C ALA A 81 15.59 3.17 6.05
N GLY A 82 14.60 3.53 6.86
CA GLY A 82 14.35 2.96 8.20
C GLY A 82 13.68 1.59 8.18
N GLY A 83 13.31 1.08 7.01
CA GLY A 83 12.66 -0.22 6.85
C GLY A 83 11.19 -0.21 7.24
N GLU A 84 10.63 -1.39 7.48
CA GLU A 84 9.21 -1.56 7.81
C GLU A 84 8.92 -1.28 9.29
N LEU A 85 7.80 -0.60 9.56
CA LEU A 85 7.31 -0.42 10.93
C LEU A 85 7.07 -1.76 11.63
N PHE A 86 6.57 -2.75 10.90
CA PHE A 86 6.33 -4.10 11.43
C PHE A 86 7.62 -4.76 11.94
N ALA A 87 8.72 -4.69 11.17
CA ALA A 87 10.00 -5.20 11.60
C ALA A 87 10.50 -4.52 12.89
N ARG A 88 10.28 -3.20 13.03
CA ARG A 88 10.60 -2.47 14.26
C ARG A 88 9.79 -2.98 15.46
N ILE A 89 8.49 -3.24 15.27
CA ILE A 89 7.62 -3.82 16.32
C ILE A 89 8.13 -5.21 16.71
N CYS A 90 8.40 -6.09 15.74
CA CYS A 90 8.91 -7.44 16.01
C CYS A 90 10.23 -7.41 16.79
N ASN A 91 11.15 -6.52 16.44
CA ASN A 91 12.43 -6.37 17.13
C ASN A 91 12.27 -5.86 18.57
N ALA A 92 11.30 -4.98 18.82
CA ALA A 92 10.96 -4.49 20.15
C ALA A 92 10.05 -5.45 20.94
N GLY A 93 9.46 -6.44 20.28
CA GLY A 93 8.33 -7.23 20.76
C GLY A 93 7.01 -6.43 20.74
N ARG A 94 6.99 -5.28 21.40
CA ARG A 94 5.88 -4.30 21.39
C ARG A 94 6.40 -2.92 21.79
N PHE A 95 5.68 -1.87 21.44
CA PHE A 95 5.96 -0.52 21.90
C PHE A 95 5.28 -0.23 23.24
N ASN A 96 5.82 0.77 23.93
CA ASN A 96 5.07 1.42 25.01
C ASN A 96 4.00 2.34 24.42
N GLU A 97 3.08 2.80 25.25
CA GLU A 97 1.94 3.58 24.80
C GLU A 97 2.34 4.93 24.19
N ASP A 98 3.42 5.56 24.65
CA ASP A 98 3.89 6.84 24.14
C ASP A 98 4.54 6.72 22.76
N GLU A 99 5.35 5.68 22.53
CA GLU A 99 5.93 5.37 21.22
C GLU A 99 4.85 4.93 20.22
N ALA A 100 3.89 4.10 20.65
CA ALA A 100 2.74 3.73 19.81
C ALA A 100 1.91 4.97 19.42
N ARG A 101 1.71 5.91 20.34
CA ARG A 101 1.02 7.18 20.05
C ARG A 101 1.78 8.04 19.05
N PHE A 102 3.09 8.16 19.20
CA PHE A 102 3.94 8.93 18.29
C PHE A 102 3.82 8.45 16.84
N PHE A 103 3.86 7.13 16.60
CA PHE A 103 3.65 6.58 15.26
C PHE A 103 2.19 6.68 14.80
N PHE A 104 1.23 6.45 15.71
CA PHE A 104 -0.19 6.52 15.38
C PHE A 104 -0.64 7.93 14.97
N GLN A 105 -0.12 8.98 15.62
CA GLN A 105 -0.39 10.37 15.24
C GLN A 105 0.06 10.67 13.80
N GLN A 106 1.25 10.19 13.43
CA GLN A 106 1.77 10.33 12.07
C GLN A 106 0.98 9.53 11.03
N LEU A 107 0.58 8.31 11.38
CA LEU A 107 -0.28 7.47 10.53
C LEU A 107 -1.61 8.18 10.25
N ILE A 108 -2.30 8.63 11.30
CA ILE A 108 -3.59 9.33 11.17
C ILE A 108 -3.42 10.65 10.39
N SER A 109 -2.31 11.38 10.56
CA SER A 109 -2.03 12.57 9.75
C SER A 109 -1.94 12.23 8.26
N GLY A 110 -1.18 11.19 7.90
CA GLY A 110 -1.04 10.74 6.52
C GLY A 110 -2.37 10.26 5.93
N VAL A 111 -3.13 9.43 6.65
CA VAL A 111 -4.43 8.91 6.22
C VAL A 111 -5.46 10.01 6.06
N SER A 112 -5.53 10.94 7.02
CA SER A 112 -6.42 12.12 6.94
C SER A 112 -6.12 12.96 5.70
N TYR A 113 -4.85 13.10 5.31
CA TYR A 113 -4.47 13.82 4.10
C TYR A 113 -4.89 13.07 2.83
N CYS A 114 -4.75 11.73 2.78
CA CYS A 114 -5.25 10.94 1.66
C CYS A 114 -6.77 11.10 1.48
N HIS A 115 -7.54 11.02 2.58
CA HIS A 115 -8.99 11.22 2.57
C HIS A 115 -9.37 12.61 2.08
N PHE A 116 -8.66 13.65 2.54
CA PHE A 116 -8.85 15.03 2.04
C PHE A 116 -8.61 15.16 0.54
N MET A 117 -7.62 14.44 0.00
CA MET A 117 -7.33 14.37 -1.43
C MET A 117 -8.30 13.45 -2.20
N GLN A 118 -9.39 12.97 -1.56
CA GLN A 118 -10.40 12.05 -2.10
C GLN A 118 -9.80 10.71 -2.55
N ILE A 119 -8.68 10.32 -1.94
CA ILE A 119 -8.03 9.04 -2.15
C ILE A 119 -8.32 8.19 -0.91
N CYS A 120 -9.33 7.33 -1.00
CA CYS A 120 -9.47 6.22 -0.07
C CYS A 120 -8.39 5.20 -0.42
N HIS A 121 -7.54 4.83 0.53
CA HIS A 121 -6.42 3.95 0.21
C HIS A 121 -6.92 2.52 -0.09
N ARG A 122 -7.97 2.05 0.59
CA ARG A 122 -8.63 0.73 0.36
C ARG A 122 -7.71 -0.50 0.51
N ASP A 123 -6.45 -0.31 0.88
CA ASP A 123 -5.43 -1.33 1.11
C ASP A 123 -4.34 -0.81 2.08
N LEU A 124 -4.72 0.05 3.05
CA LEU A 124 -3.82 0.44 4.14
C LEU A 124 -3.45 -0.81 4.94
N LYS A 125 -2.29 -1.37 4.62
CA LYS A 125 -1.69 -2.48 5.36
C LYS A 125 -0.43 -1.98 6.04
N LEU A 126 -0.16 -2.49 7.25
CA LEU A 126 1.12 -2.23 7.93
C LEU A 126 2.33 -2.63 7.10
N GLU A 127 2.17 -3.61 6.22
CA GLU A 127 3.20 -4.08 5.27
C GLU A 127 3.66 -2.94 4.33
N ASN A 128 2.85 -1.89 4.17
CA ASN A 128 3.15 -0.70 3.37
C ASN A 128 3.48 0.54 4.22
N THR A 129 3.67 0.39 5.53
CA THR A 129 4.05 1.49 6.43
C THR A 129 5.55 1.42 6.72
N LEU A 130 6.32 2.25 6.03
CA LEU A 130 7.77 2.33 6.18
C LEU A 130 8.16 3.40 7.20
N LEU A 131 9.44 3.39 7.58
CA LEU A 131 10.08 4.40 8.40
C LEU A 131 11.18 5.08 7.59
N ASP A 132 11.34 6.38 7.77
CA ASP A 132 12.55 7.06 7.29
C ASP A 132 13.78 6.68 8.13
N GLY A 133 14.97 6.99 7.61
CA GLY A 133 16.24 6.69 8.28
C GLY A 133 16.64 7.71 9.35
N SER A 134 15.73 8.58 9.80
CA SER A 134 16.06 9.65 10.74
C SER A 134 16.20 9.13 12.18
N ALA A 135 16.84 9.92 13.04
CA ALA A 135 17.00 9.57 14.46
C ALA A 135 15.66 9.49 15.22
N ALA A 136 14.65 10.26 14.77
CA ALA A 136 13.28 10.22 15.25
C ALA A 136 12.38 9.78 14.08
N PRO A 137 12.24 8.46 13.85
CA PRO A 137 11.74 7.93 12.59
C PRO A 137 10.36 8.45 12.23
N ARG A 138 10.21 8.93 10.99
CA ARG A 138 8.91 9.33 10.46
C ARG A 138 8.23 8.17 9.76
N VAL A 139 6.93 8.04 9.98
CA VAL A 139 6.08 7.11 9.21
C VAL A 139 6.06 7.56 7.75
N LYS A 140 6.20 6.61 6.83
CA LYS A 140 6.11 6.80 5.39
C LYS A 140 5.13 5.78 4.82
N ILE A 141 3.91 6.23 4.54
CA ILE A 141 2.89 5.41 3.90
C ILE A 141 3.28 5.23 2.42
N CYS A 142 3.42 3.99 1.98
CA CYS A 142 3.60 3.61 0.59
C CYS A 142 2.26 3.20 -0.01
N ASP A 143 1.71 3.99 -0.93
CA ASP A 143 0.41 3.70 -1.54
C ASP A 143 0.55 3.47 -3.04
N PHE A 144 0.91 2.26 -3.48
CA PHE A 144 1.13 2.04 -4.91
C PHE A 144 0.44 0.76 -5.39
N GLY A 145 -0.88 0.89 -5.57
CA GLY A 145 -1.82 -0.08 -6.13
C GLY A 145 -1.52 -0.56 -7.56
N TYR A 146 -0.33 -0.27 -8.11
CA TYR A 146 0.27 -0.98 -9.23
C TYR A 146 0.60 -2.44 -8.82
N SER A 147 -0.29 -3.16 -8.15
CA SER A 147 -0.07 -4.52 -7.67
C SER A 147 -1.29 -5.43 -7.82
N LYS A 148 -2.47 -4.94 -8.21
CA LYS A 148 -3.67 -5.79 -8.31
C LYS A 148 -4.49 -5.58 -9.58
N SER A 149 -4.36 -6.56 -10.46
CA SER A 149 -5.53 -7.12 -11.14
C SER A 149 -6.49 -7.64 -10.05
N SER A 150 -7.74 -7.21 -10.16
CA SER A 150 -8.96 -7.86 -9.68
C SER A 150 -8.79 -9.01 -8.69
N VAL A 151 -9.32 -8.81 -7.48
CA VAL A 151 -10.14 -9.81 -6.76
C VAL A 151 -9.55 -11.23 -6.74
N PHE A 152 -8.82 -11.54 -5.65
CA PHE A 152 -8.24 -12.85 -5.35
C PHE A 152 -7.12 -13.31 -6.31
N HIS A 153 -6.23 -14.17 -5.82
CA HIS A 153 -5.08 -14.79 -6.53
C HIS A 153 -3.75 -14.03 -6.45
N SER A 154 -3.06 -14.17 -5.32
CA SER A 154 -1.59 -14.26 -5.31
C SER A 154 -1.21 -15.68 -4.90
N GLN A 155 -0.41 -16.36 -5.72
CA GLN A 155 0.13 -17.68 -5.41
C GLN A 155 1.13 -17.63 -4.23
N PRO A 156 1.31 -18.75 -3.51
CA PRO A 156 1.70 -18.75 -2.11
C PRO A 156 3.22 -18.80 -1.92
N LYS A 157 3.92 -17.66 -1.95
CA LYS A 157 5.31 -17.59 -1.44
C LYS A 157 5.65 -16.41 -0.53
N SER A 158 4.68 -15.58 -0.20
CA SER A 158 4.64 -14.81 1.06
C SER A 158 3.17 -14.63 1.40
N THR A 159 2.81 -14.87 2.67
CA THR A 159 1.47 -14.70 3.26
C THR A 159 0.58 -13.72 2.51
N VAL A 160 -0.41 -14.24 1.79
CA VAL A 160 -1.59 -13.49 1.33
C VAL A 160 -2.09 -12.71 2.54
N GLY A 161 -2.13 -11.38 2.43
CA GLY A 161 -2.06 -10.42 3.54
C GLY A 161 -2.87 -10.77 4.80
N THR A 162 -2.39 -10.30 5.94
CA THR A 162 -3.00 -10.62 7.24
C THR A 162 -4.48 -10.20 7.25
N PRO A 163 -5.45 -11.14 7.33
CA PRO A 163 -6.88 -10.86 7.21
C PRO A 163 -7.38 -9.90 8.29
N ALA A 164 -6.63 -9.74 9.39
CA ALA A 164 -6.95 -8.81 10.47
C ALA A 164 -7.15 -7.36 10.00
N TYR A 165 -6.46 -6.92 8.94
CA TYR A 165 -6.63 -5.57 8.37
C TYR A 165 -7.95 -5.37 7.64
N VAL A 166 -8.60 -6.45 7.24
CA VAL A 166 -9.84 -6.36 6.46
C VAL A 166 -11.00 -6.07 7.40
N ALA A 167 -11.64 -4.92 7.23
CA ALA A 167 -12.80 -4.54 8.02
C ALA A 167 -14.00 -5.46 7.73
N PRO A 168 -14.93 -5.66 8.68
CA PRO A 168 -16.06 -6.57 8.53
C PRO A 168 -16.94 -6.31 7.30
N GLU A 169 -17.18 -5.04 6.99
CA GLU A 169 -17.98 -4.60 5.85
C GLU A 169 -17.33 -4.92 4.50
N VAL A 170 -15.99 -4.97 4.44
CA VAL A 170 -15.25 -5.34 3.22
C VAL A 170 -15.45 -6.82 2.89
N LEU A 171 -15.71 -7.66 3.89
CA LEU A 171 -15.99 -9.09 3.73
C LEU A 171 -17.46 -9.40 3.41
N THR A 172 -18.37 -8.51 3.80
CA THR A 172 -19.82 -8.81 3.84
C THR A 172 -20.65 -7.98 2.88
N ARG A 173 -20.17 -6.80 2.47
CA ARG A 173 -20.92 -5.87 1.61
C ARG A 173 -20.29 -5.80 0.23
N LYS A 174 -21.13 -5.63 -0.78
CA LYS A 174 -20.70 -5.37 -2.16
C LYS A 174 -20.10 -3.97 -2.31
N GLU A 175 -20.64 -3.01 -1.56
CA GLU A 175 -20.21 -1.61 -1.51
C GLU A 175 -20.01 -1.20 -0.05
N TYR A 176 -18.97 -0.43 0.21
CA TYR A 176 -18.60 0.02 1.54
C TYR A 176 -17.91 1.39 1.49
N ASP A 177 -17.90 2.07 2.63
CA ASP A 177 -17.16 3.30 2.81
C ASP A 177 -15.66 2.99 3.05
N GLY A 178 -14.82 3.42 2.10
CA GLY A 178 -13.39 3.18 2.15
C GLY A 178 -12.68 3.90 3.29
N GLU A 179 -13.16 5.07 3.71
CA GLU A 179 -12.54 5.84 4.79
C GLU A 179 -12.74 5.14 6.14
N LEU A 180 -13.94 4.58 6.36
CA LEU A 180 -14.25 3.81 7.57
C LEU A 180 -13.48 2.48 7.63
N ALA A 181 -13.24 1.84 6.48
CA ALA A 181 -12.39 0.65 6.39
C ALA A 181 -10.91 0.99 6.69
N ASP A 182 -10.43 2.15 6.26
CA ASP A 182 -9.09 2.66 6.57
C ASP A 182 -8.93 2.91 8.08
N VAL A 183 -9.96 3.39 8.79
CA VAL A 183 -9.94 3.54 10.26
C VAL A 183 -9.75 2.19 10.96
N TRP A 184 -10.43 1.13 10.50
CA TRP A 184 -10.21 -0.22 11.04
C TRP A 184 -8.76 -0.65 10.91
N SER A 185 -8.17 -0.44 9.74
CA SER A 185 -6.77 -0.76 9.45
C SER A 185 -5.79 0.01 10.34
N CYS A 186 -6.09 1.29 10.62
CA CYS A 186 -5.35 2.08 11.60
C CYS A 186 -5.47 1.48 13.01
N GLY A 187 -6.66 1.01 13.41
CA GLY A 187 -6.86 0.32 14.68
C GLY A 187 -6.03 -0.96 14.82
N VAL A 188 -5.97 -1.77 13.77
CA VAL A 188 -5.12 -2.98 13.73
C VAL A 188 -3.66 -2.60 13.91
N THR A 189 -3.20 -1.53 13.24
CA THR A 189 -1.86 -0.98 13.40
C THR A 189 -1.56 -0.59 14.85
N LEU A 190 -2.46 0.20 15.46
CA LEU A 190 -2.33 0.60 16.87
C LEU A 190 -2.25 -0.60 17.80
N TYR A 191 -3.12 -1.58 17.58
CA TYR A 191 -3.15 -2.80 18.38
C TYR A 191 -1.84 -3.59 18.26
N VAL A 192 -1.33 -3.80 17.05
CA VAL A 192 -0.07 -4.52 16.83
C VAL A 192 1.10 -3.79 17.47
N MET A 193 1.15 -2.45 17.39
CA MET A 193 2.18 -1.66 18.09
C MET A 193 2.14 -1.89 19.61
N LEU A 194 0.96 -1.90 20.22
CA LEU A 194 0.80 -2.03 21.67
C LEU A 194 0.97 -3.46 22.19
N VAL A 195 0.55 -4.45 21.39
CA VAL A 195 0.42 -5.85 21.83
C VAL A 195 1.52 -6.74 21.25
N GLY A 196 2.09 -6.39 20.10
CA GLY A 196 3.06 -7.24 19.39
C GLY A 196 2.43 -8.42 18.64
N ALA A 197 1.10 -8.48 18.59
CA ALA A 197 0.34 -9.54 17.93
C ALA A 197 -0.95 -8.97 17.31
N TYR A 198 -1.55 -9.70 16.38
CA TYR A 198 -2.78 -9.27 15.70
C TYR A 198 -4.03 -9.44 16.58
N PRO A 199 -5.01 -8.51 16.53
CA PRO A 199 -6.18 -8.50 17.43
C PRO A 199 -7.16 -9.67 17.23
N PHE A 200 -7.29 -10.17 16.01
CA PHE A 200 -8.30 -11.18 15.65
C PHE A 200 -7.70 -12.56 15.35
N GLN A 201 -6.38 -12.68 15.35
CA GLN A 201 -5.73 -13.99 15.19
C GLN A 201 -5.80 -14.79 16.48
N ASP A 202 -5.84 -16.11 16.34
CA ASP A 202 -5.72 -17.00 17.48
C ASP A 202 -4.25 -17.29 17.76
N SER A 203 -3.80 -17.07 18.99
CA SER A 203 -2.42 -17.35 19.39
C SER A 203 -2.11 -18.85 19.38
N SER A 204 -3.12 -19.72 19.56
CA SER A 204 -2.96 -21.18 19.54
C SER A 204 -3.04 -21.77 18.15
N ASP A 205 -3.72 -21.11 17.21
CA ASP A 205 -3.86 -21.55 15.83
C ASP A 205 -3.87 -20.36 14.85
N PRO A 206 -2.70 -19.71 14.61
CA PRO A 206 -2.61 -18.50 13.79
C PRO A 206 -2.98 -18.72 12.32
N LYS A 207 -2.98 -19.97 11.85
CA LYS A 207 -3.31 -20.35 10.47
C LYS A 207 -4.80 -20.57 10.26
N ASN A 208 -5.62 -20.49 11.31
CA ASN A 208 -7.07 -20.67 11.23
C ASN A 208 -7.76 -19.41 10.71
N PHE A 209 -7.82 -19.30 9.39
CA PHE A 209 -8.47 -18.20 8.71
C PHE A 209 -9.96 -18.09 9.09
N THR A 210 -10.69 -19.20 9.13
CA THR A 210 -12.13 -19.22 9.47
C THR A 210 -12.40 -18.62 10.85
N LYS A 211 -11.60 -19.00 11.86
CA LYS A 211 -11.72 -18.44 13.22
C LYS A 211 -11.36 -16.96 13.28
N THR A 212 -10.35 -16.55 12.51
CA THR A 212 -9.94 -15.15 12.41
C THR A 212 -11.05 -14.29 11.79
N ILE A 213 -11.65 -14.76 10.68
CA ILE A 213 -12.77 -14.08 10.03
C ILE A 213 -13.98 -13.99 10.95
N SER A 214 -14.34 -15.06 11.67
CA SER A 214 -15.44 -15.03 12.64
C SER A 214 -15.23 -13.97 13.74
N LYS A 215 -14.00 -13.84 14.25
CA LYS A 215 -13.63 -12.79 15.22
C LYS A 215 -13.72 -11.39 14.62
N ILE A 216 -13.28 -11.20 13.37
CA ILE A 216 -13.39 -9.92 12.64
C ILE A 216 -14.86 -9.51 12.52
N LEU A 217 -15.71 -10.40 11.99
CA LEU A 217 -17.14 -10.13 11.76
C LEU A 217 -17.91 -9.76 13.03
N THR A 218 -17.45 -10.25 14.19
CA THR A 218 -18.03 -9.96 15.50
C THR A 218 -17.25 -8.91 16.30
N ALA A 219 -16.21 -8.32 15.71
CA ALA A 219 -15.24 -7.42 16.33
C ALA A 219 -14.70 -7.93 17.69
N ARG A 220 -14.48 -9.24 17.80
CA ARG A 220 -14.03 -9.90 19.03
C ARG A 220 -12.50 -9.93 19.11
N TYR A 221 -11.94 -9.08 19.95
CA TYR A 221 -10.52 -9.03 20.30
C TYR A 221 -10.33 -9.01 21.82
N SER A 222 -9.11 -9.23 22.31
CA SER A 222 -8.81 -9.15 23.73
C SER A 222 -7.37 -8.68 23.95
N ILE A 223 -7.20 -7.61 24.72
CA ILE A 223 -5.87 -7.13 25.12
C ILE A 223 -5.40 -7.98 26.31
N PRO A 224 -4.25 -8.67 26.22
CA PRO A 224 -3.76 -9.51 27.32
C PRO A 224 -3.58 -8.74 28.63
N GLU A 225 -3.91 -9.36 29.77
CA GLU A 225 -3.94 -8.71 31.10
C GLU A 225 -2.57 -8.16 31.54
N GLN A 226 -1.48 -8.79 31.09
CA GLN A 226 -0.12 -8.34 31.35
C GLN A 226 0.23 -7.03 30.61
N ILE A 227 -0.55 -6.64 29.60
CA ILE A 227 -0.38 -5.38 28.87
C ILE A 227 -1.24 -4.31 29.51
N GLN A 228 -0.55 -3.42 30.22
CA GLN A 228 -1.13 -2.25 30.87
C GLN A 228 -1.13 -1.08 29.88
N ILE A 229 -2.33 -0.63 29.52
CA ILE A 229 -2.58 0.57 28.71
C ILE A 229 -3.66 1.40 29.39
N SER A 230 -3.64 2.71 29.16
CA SER A 230 -4.56 3.68 29.73
C SER A 230 -6.03 3.40 29.35
N LEU A 231 -6.95 3.93 30.14
CA LEU A 231 -8.39 3.82 29.87
C LEU A 231 -8.74 4.53 28.56
N GLU A 232 -8.08 5.66 28.28
CA GLU A 232 -8.24 6.41 27.04
C GLU A 232 -7.75 5.61 25.83
N CYS A 233 -6.64 4.87 25.96
CA CYS A 233 -6.16 3.98 24.90
C CYS A 233 -7.16 2.85 24.62
N ARG A 234 -7.64 2.17 25.67
CA ARG A 234 -8.67 1.13 25.55
C ARG A 234 -9.95 1.67 24.91
N HIS A 235 -10.38 2.86 25.32
CA HIS A 235 -11.56 3.51 24.79
C HIS A 235 -11.42 3.82 23.29
N LEU A 236 -10.26 4.33 22.86
CA LEU A 236 -9.99 4.57 21.44
C LEU A 236 -10.05 3.28 20.62
N ILE A 237 -9.38 2.21 21.06
CA ILE A 237 -9.38 0.91 20.38
C ILE A 237 -10.81 0.35 20.30
N ALA A 238 -11.59 0.44 21.38
CA ALA A 238 -12.99 -0.01 21.41
C ALA A 238 -13.89 0.78 20.46
N ARG A 239 -13.64 2.08 20.28
CA ARG A 239 -14.35 2.93 19.32
C ARG A 239 -13.95 2.67 17.86
N ILE A 240 -12.75 2.13 17.61
CA ILE A 240 -12.29 1.73 16.27
C ILE A 240 -12.79 0.33 15.90
N PHE A 241 -12.66 -0.66 16.78
CA PHE A 241 -13.11 -2.03 16.53
C PHE A 241 -14.61 -2.20 16.79
N VAL A 242 -15.39 -1.52 15.94
CA VAL A 242 -16.85 -1.61 15.87
C VAL A 242 -17.23 -2.24 14.53
N ALA A 243 -17.99 -3.34 14.59
CA ALA A 243 -18.39 -4.10 13.40
C ALA A 243 -19.34 -3.32 12.48
N ASP A 244 -20.21 -2.51 13.06
CA ASP A 244 -21.08 -1.59 12.33
C ASP A 244 -20.30 -0.33 11.93
N PRO A 245 -19.99 -0.12 10.63
CA PRO A 245 -19.17 1.01 10.19
C PRO A 245 -19.82 2.36 10.53
N GLU A 246 -21.15 2.47 10.53
CA GLU A 246 -21.84 3.75 10.83
C GLU A 246 -21.66 4.19 12.29
N LYS A 247 -21.29 3.27 13.19
CA LYS A 247 -21.01 3.54 14.60
C LYS A 247 -19.50 3.63 14.89
N ARG A 248 -18.66 3.30 13.92
CA ARG A 248 -17.20 3.35 14.04
C ARG A 248 -16.76 4.80 14.14
N ILE A 249 -15.79 5.07 15.00
CA ILE A 249 -15.17 6.40 15.09
C ILE A 249 -14.56 6.81 13.75
N THR A 250 -14.66 8.08 13.41
CA THR A 250 -14.10 8.67 12.19
C THR A 250 -12.71 9.27 12.44
N ILE A 251 -11.95 9.55 11.38
CA ILE A 251 -10.65 10.22 11.49
C ILE A 251 -10.74 11.59 12.21
N PRO A 252 -11.71 12.48 11.91
CA PRO A 252 -11.90 13.72 12.67
C PRO A 252 -12.13 13.50 14.16
N GLU A 253 -12.97 12.52 14.53
CA GLU A 253 -13.19 12.17 15.94
C GLU A 253 -11.94 11.59 16.61
N ILE A 254 -11.13 10.79 15.89
CA ILE A 254 -9.83 10.30 16.38
C ILE A 254 -8.90 11.48 16.69
N LYS A 255 -8.81 12.46 15.79
CA LYS A 255 -7.97 13.67 15.99
C LYS A 255 -8.38 14.48 17.22
N MET A 256 -9.65 14.41 17.62
CA MET A 256 -10.18 15.05 18.83
C MET A 256 -10.11 14.16 20.08
N HIS A 257 -9.71 12.90 19.95
CA HIS A 257 -9.73 11.96 21.05
C HIS A 257 -8.64 12.30 22.10
N PRO A 258 -8.93 12.27 23.43
CA PRO A 258 -7.96 12.64 24.46
C PRO A 258 -6.64 11.87 24.39
N TRP A 259 -6.72 10.57 24.09
CA TRP A 259 -5.52 9.74 23.88
C TRP A 259 -4.65 10.23 22.72
N PHE A 260 -5.26 10.72 21.63
CA PHE A 260 -4.57 11.21 20.45
C PHE A 260 -3.94 12.58 20.69
N LEU A 261 -4.64 13.47 21.38
CA LEU A 261 -4.19 14.84 21.64
C LEU A 261 -3.01 14.91 22.63
N LYS A 262 -2.81 13.88 23.46
CA LYS A 262 -1.70 13.82 24.40
C LYS A 262 -0.35 13.87 23.67
N ASN A 263 0.50 14.83 24.03
CA ASN A 263 1.83 15.04 23.44
C ASN A 263 1.82 15.20 21.92
N LEU A 264 0.73 15.69 21.31
CA LEU A 264 0.65 15.87 19.86
C LEU A 264 1.70 16.91 19.40
N PRO A 265 2.62 16.54 18.49
CA PRO A 265 3.62 17.48 17.96
C PRO A 265 2.95 18.66 17.25
N VAL A 266 3.49 19.86 17.44
CA VAL A 266 2.98 21.11 16.83
C VAL A 266 2.95 21.01 15.30
N GLU A 267 3.90 20.28 14.70
CA GLU A 267 3.94 20.03 13.25
C GLU A 267 2.71 19.29 12.74
N LEU A 268 2.09 18.43 13.56
CA LEU A 268 0.90 17.64 13.20
C LEU A 268 -0.42 18.35 13.56
N MET A 269 -0.36 19.54 14.18
CA MET A 269 -1.54 20.35 14.49
C MET A 269 -2.04 21.09 13.25
N GLU A 270 -3.36 21.31 13.15
CA GLU A 270 -3.97 22.04 12.02
C GLU A 270 -3.38 23.45 11.88
N GLY A 271 -2.77 23.75 10.73
CA GLY A 271 -2.05 25.00 10.47
C GLY A 271 -0.53 24.94 10.64
N GLY A 272 0.03 23.79 11.05
CA GLY A 272 1.48 23.56 11.01
C GLY A 272 1.98 23.64 9.57
N SER A 273 2.75 24.68 9.24
CA SER A 273 3.44 24.73 7.94
C SER A 273 4.50 23.64 7.94
N TYR A 274 4.26 22.53 7.25
CA TYR A 274 5.31 21.60 6.89
C TYR A 274 6.26 22.33 5.93
N GLN A 275 7.26 23.02 6.47
CA GLN A 275 8.39 23.52 5.68
C GLN A 275 9.21 22.32 5.26
N CYS A 276 8.74 21.60 4.25
CA CYS A 276 9.59 20.69 3.51
C CYS A 276 10.61 21.58 2.80
N ALA A 277 11.85 21.62 3.28
CA ALA A 277 12.97 22.16 2.49
C ALA A 277 12.93 21.43 1.14
N ASP A 278 12.55 22.17 0.11
CA ASP A 278 11.87 21.65 -1.07
C ASP A 278 12.89 21.16 -2.12
N VAL A 279 13.62 20.09 -1.81
CA VAL A 279 14.60 19.48 -2.75
C VAL A 279 13.96 18.43 -3.66
N ASN A 280 12.70 18.04 -3.39
CA ASN A 280 12.03 16.93 -4.05
C ASN A 280 10.70 17.30 -4.74
N ASN A 281 10.53 18.53 -5.21
CA ASN A 281 9.44 18.78 -6.15
C ASN A 281 9.60 17.90 -7.40
N PRO A 282 8.50 17.32 -7.92
CA PRO A 282 8.56 16.59 -9.18
C PRO A 282 9.14 17.51 -10.23
N SER A 283 10.28 17.14 -10.81
CA SER A 283 10.92 17.95 -11.85
C SER A 283 10.11 17.96 -13.14
N GLN A 284 9.24 16.97 -13.33
CA GLN A 284 8.45 16.78 -14.53
C GLN A 284 7.09 17.49 -14.46
N SER A 285 6.73 18.11 -15.58
CA SER A 285 5.38 18.64 -15.80
C SER A 285 4.35 17.50 -15.85
N MET A 286 3.07 17.84 -15.72
CA MET A 286 2.01 16.84 -15.83
C MET A 286 1.95 16.25 -17.25
N GLU A 287 2.15 17.10 -18.26
CA GLU A 287 2.17 16.73 -19.67
C GLU A 287 3.34 15.78 -19.98
N GLU A 288 4.53 16.03 -19.42
CA GLU A 288 5.69 15.16 -19.58
C GLU A 288 5.46 13.76 -19.00
N VAL A 289 4.90 13.69 -17.79
CA VAL A 289 4.56 12.41 -17.15
C VAL A 289 3.56 11.63 -17.99
N LEU A 290 2.50 12.29 -18.48
CA LEU A 290 1.49 11.66 -19.32
C LEU A 290 2.05 11.18 -20.67
N ALA A 291 2.93 11.97 -21.30
CA ALA A 291 3.59 11.59 -22.54
C ALA A 291 4.42 10.31 -22.36
N ILE A 292 5.20 10.23 -21.28
CA ILE A 292 6.00 9.04 -20.95
C ILE A 292 5.12 7.82 -20.71
N ILE A 293 4.02 7.97 -19.96
CA ILE A 293 3.07 6.88 -19.72
C ILE A 293 2.46 6.39 -21.03
N GLN A 294 2.04 7.31 -21.91
CA GLN A 294 1.43 6.96 -23.18
C GLN A 294 2.42 6.24 -24.11
N GLU A 295 3.68 6.66 -24.14
CA GLU A 295 4.73 5.97 -24.89
C GLU A 295 5.02 4.57 -24.32
N ALA A 296 4.92 4.41 -22.99
CA ALA A 296 5.12 3.14 -22.33
C ALA A 296 4.03 2.09 -22.66
N ARG A 297 2.83 2.51 -23.09
CA ARG A 297 1.76 1.61 -23.56
C ARG A 297 2.11 0.84 -24.82
N VAL A 298 3.08 1.33 -25.59
CA VAL A 298 3.56 0.66 -26.79
C VAL A 298 4.62 -0.38 -26.38
N PRO A 299 4.38 -1.69 -26.59
CA PRO A 299 5.39 -2.70 -26.37
C PRO A 299 6.53 -2.51 -27.37
N LEU A 300 7.74 -2.96 -27.03
CA LEU A 300 8.83 -2.98 -28.00
C LEU A 300 8.41 -3.80 -29.22
N LEU A 301 8.38 -3.17 -30.39
CA LEU A 301 8.46 -3.89 -31.66
C LEU A 301 9.82 -4.56 -31.67
N VAL A 302 9.86 -5.86 -31.40
CA VAL A 302 11.02 -6.68 -31.77
C VAL A 302 11.15 -6.50 -33.27
N GLY A 303 12.19 -5.82 -33.72
CA GLY A 303 12.46 -5.62 -35.13
C GLY A 303 12.47 -6.98 -35.80
N THR A 304 11.46 -7.24 -36.63
CA THR A 304 11.61 -8.19 -37.71
C THR A 304 12.78 -7.70 -38.53
N HIS A 305 13.88 -8.46 -38.50
CA HIS A 305 14.93 -8.29 -39.48
C HIS A 305 14.28 -8.26 -40.85
N SER A 306 14.39 -7.12 -41.53
CA SER A 306 14.05 -7.01 -42.95
C SER A 306 15.05 -7.86 -43.73
N TYR A 307 14.73 -9.13 -43.93
CA TYR A 307 15.21 -9.86 -45.08
C TYR A 307 14.06 -9.94 -46.07
N GLY A 308 14.10 -9.03 -47.04
CA GLY A 308 13.41 -9.23 -48.30
C GLY A 308 13.95 -10.49 -48.95
N GLY A 309 13.06 -11.45 -49.18
CA GLY A 309 13.36 -12.72 -49.82
C GLY A 309 12.06 -13.44 -50.10
N SER A 310 11.56 -13.26 -51.32
CA SER A 310 10.47 -14.04 -51.92
C SER A 310 10.71 -15.53 -51.72
N MET A 311 9.68 -16.25 -51.24
CA MET A 311 9.43 -17.64 -51.61
C MET A 311 7.99 -18.02 -51.26
N GLU A 312 7.52 -18.98 -52.04
CA GLU A 312 6.15 -19.25 -52.43
C GLU A 312 5.28 -19.92 -51.36
N LEU A 313 3.99 -19.93 -51.68
CA LEU A 313 2.91 -20.73 -51.09
C LEU A 313 3.35 -22.16 -50.78
N ASP A 314 2.99 -22.64 -49.59
CA ASP A 314 2.53 -24.01 -49.41
C ASP A 314 1.36 -24.02 -48.43
N GLU A 315 0.29 -24.71 -48.85
CA GLU A 315 -0.97 -24.95 -48.14
C GLU A 315 -0.82 -26.01 -47.04
N LEU A 316 -1.83 -26.05 -46.15
CA LEU A 316 -2.22 -27.14 -45.21
C LEU A 316 -1.51 -27.09 -43.83
N ASP A 317 -2.17 -27.25 -42.67
CA ASP A 317 -3.40 -27.97 -42.34
C ASP A 317 -4.31 -27.21 -41.34
N GLU A 318 -5.63 -27.34 -41.55
CA GLU A 318 -6.68 -27.08 -40.55
C GLU A 318 -6.74 -28.24 -39.55
N ALA A 319 -6.30 -28.02 -38.31
CA ALA A 319 -6.72 -28.78 -37.12
C ALA A 319 -6.44 -27.93 -35.87
N ASP A 320 -7.31 -28.08 -34.86
CA ASP A 320 -7.27 -27.45 -33.53
C ASP A 320 -7.93 -26.07 -33.42
N ILE A 321 -9.14 -25.96 -33.95
CA ILE A 321 -10.20 -25.10 -33.39
C ILE A 321 -11.24 -26.04 -32.75
N GLU A 322 -11.04 -26.42 -31.50
CA GLU A 322 -12.09 -26.90 -30.60
C GLU A 322 -11.52 -26.94 -29.16
N ASP A 323 -11.83 -25.91 -28.38
CA ASP A 323 -12.04 -25.98 -26.92
C ASP A 323 -12.31 -24.55 -26.39
N VAL A 324 -13.40 -23.97 -26.88
CA VAL A 324 -14.10 -22.88 -26.20
C VAL A 324 -15.57 -23.25 -26.24
N ILE A 325 -16.22 -23.16 -25.08
CA ILE A 325 -17.62 -23.49 -24.76
C ILE A 325 -17.77 -24.88 -24.11
N GLU A 326 -17.60 -24.94 -22.79
CA GLU A 326 -18.66 -25.47 -21.92
C GLU A 326 -18.40 -25.15 -20.43
N THR A 327 -19.50 -25.00 -19.69
CA THR A 327 -19.64 -24.84 -18.23
C THR A 327 -19.75 -23.41 -17.67
N SER A 328 -20.79 -22.70 -18.13
CA SER A 328 -21.68 -21.99 -17.20
C SER A 328 -22.72 -22.97 -16.66
N ALA A 329 -22.68 -23.32 -15.37
CA ALA A 329 -23.84 -23.62 -14.53
C ALA A 329 -23.40 -24.18 -13.18
N ASP A 330 -24.01 -23.63 -12.13
CA ASP A 330 -24.32 -24.27 -10.85
C ASP A 330 -23.18 -24.82 -9.99
N PHE A 331 -22.93 -24.14 -8.87
CA PHE A 331 -23.06 -24.80 -7.58
C PHE A 331 -23.35 -23.77 -6.48
N ALA A 332 -24.65 -23.57 -6.24
CA ALA A 332 -25.15 -23.17 -4.94
C ALA A 332 -25.16 -24.39 -4.02
N GLY A 333 -24.68 -24.24 -2.79
CA GLY A 333 -24.92 -25.16 -1.70
C GLY A 333 -23.72 -26.01 -1.29
N LEU A 334 -23.03 -25.58 -0.24
CA LEU A 334 -22.88 -26.34 1.02
C LEU A 334 -21.95 -25.58 1.99
N LEU A 335 -22.57 -25.13 3.10
CA LEU A 335 -22.01 -24.62 4.36
C LEU A 335 -21.44 -23.20 4.41
#